data_AF-A0A663MIA9-F1
#
_entry.id   AF-A0A663MIA9-F1
#
_cell.length_a   1.000
_cell.length_b   1.000
_cell.length_c   1.000
_cell.angle_alpha   90.00
_cell.angle_beta   90.00
_cell.angle_gamma   90.00
#
_symmetry.space_group_name_H-M   'P 1'
#
loop_
_entity.id
_entity.type
_entity.pdbx_description
1 polymer ?
#
loop_
_entity_poly.entity_id
_entity_poly.type
_entity_poly.pdbx_seq_one_letter_code
_entity_poly.pdbx_strand_id
1 'polypeptide(L)'
;MYSLHSWIGLTAVIFYSLQLFLGFAVFLLPFAPVPLRAALLPIHVYSGLTIFATVIATALMGITEKLIFSLKSPAYSASPPEATFVNCLGLLLVIFGALILWMASRPHWKRPPEENVKVLRPTGETPEGTEAESTMTDGTNADKSDKRINSEAARKQNLKLDEAGQRSTM
;
A
#
# COMPACT_ATOMS: atom_id res chain seq x y z
N MET A 1 -3.83 31.87 9.62
CA MET A 1 -3.26 30.68 10.29
C MET A 1 -3.42 30.81 11.80
N TYR A 2 -4.67 30.78 12.29
CA TYR A 2 -4.94 30.88 13.74
C TYR A 2 -5.81 29.72 14.25
N SER A 3 -6.61 29.08 13.38
CA SER A 3 -7.41 27.92 13.75
C SER A 3 -6.69 26.61 13.47
N LEU A 4 -7.04 25.54 14.22
CA LEU A 4 -6.50 24.20 13.98
C LEU A 4 -6.86 23.68 12.58
N HIS A 5 -8.06 23.99 12.08
CA HIS A 5 -8.42 23.70 10.68
C HIS A 5 -7.37 24.26 9.71
N SER A 6 -6.95 25.51 9.90
CA SER A 6 -5.97 26.15 9.01
C SER A 6 -4.57 25.55 9.13
N TRP A 7 -4.11 25.20 10.34
CA TRP A 7 -2.79 24.62 10.57
C TRP A 7 -2.69 23.22 9.97
N ILE A 8 -3.62 22.34 10.35
CA ILE A 8 -3.66 20.96 9.85
C ILE A 8 -3.93 20.93 8.34
N GLY A 9 -4.80 21.81 7.85
CA GLY A 9 -5.08 21.92 6.42
C GLY A 9 -3.88 22.34 5.60
N LEU A 10 -3.11 23.33 6.03
CA LEU A 10 -1.88 23.71 5.34
C LEU A 10 -0.85 22.58 5.37
N THR A 11 -0.68 21.93 6.51
CA THR A 11 0.20 20.75 6.64
C THR A 11 -0.21 19.65 5.66
N ALA A 12 -1.50 19.35 5.54
CA ALA A 12 -2.02 18.37 4.59
C ALA A 12 -1.72 18.76 3.13
N VAL A 13 -1.90 20.03 2.75
CA VAL A 13 -1.59 20.52 1.40
C VAL A 13 -0.11 20.39 1.07
N ILE A 14 0.78 20.72 2.01
CA ILE A 14 2.24 20.60 1.83
C ILE A 14 2.62 19.12 1.64
N PHE A 15 2.16 18.24 2.54
CA PHE A 15 2.46 16.81 2.43
C PHE A 15 1.85 16.18 1.19
N TYR A 16 0.65 16.56 0.79
CA TYR A 16 0.04 16.09 -0.46
C TYR A 16 0.86 16.53 -1.69
N SER A 17 1.34 17.78 -1.71
CA SER A 17 2.16 18.29 -2.81
C SER A 17 3.49 17.55 -2.89
N LEU A 18 4.14 17.30 -1.75
CA LEU A 18 5.36 16.50 -1.68
C LEU A 18 5.12 15.04 -2.12
N GLN A 19 4.02 14.45 -1.66
CA GLN A 19 3.60 13.10 -2.03
C GLN A 19 3.39 12.97 -3.53
N LEU A 20 2.73 13.96 -4.15
CA LEU A 20 2.47 14.00 -5.59
C LEU A 20 3.77 14.14 -6.37
N PHE A 21 4.63 15.08 -5.99
CA PHE A 21 5.92 15.30 -6.65
C PHE A 21 6.83 14.07 -6.56
N LEU A 22 7.02 13.50 -5.36
CA LEU A 22 7.84 12.31 -5.16
C LEU A 22 7.25 11.08 -5.85
N GLY A 23 5.93 10.90 -5.78
CA GLY A 23 5.23 9.82 -6.45
C GLY A 23 5.41 9.87 -7.97
N PHE A 24 5.28 11.07 -8.55
CA PHE A 24 5.53 11.32 -9.96
C PHE A 24 6.99 11.02 -10.34
N ALA A 25 7.95 11.58 -9.61
CA ALA A 25 9.37 11.43 -9.90
C ALA A 25 9.87 9.98 -9.78
N VAL A 26 9.35 9.22 -8.82
CA VAL A 26 9.85 7.87 -8.50
C VAL A 26 9.08 6.77 -9.21
N PHE A 27 7.74 6.83 -9.26
CA PHE A 27 6.91 5.74 -9.76
C PHE A 27 6.41 5.93 -11.18
N LEU A 28 6.28 7.17 -11.66
CA LEU A 28 5.84 7.42 -13.04
C LEU A 28 7.02 7.54 -14.01
N LEU A 29 8.07 8.28 -13.64
CA LEU A 29 9.23 8.47 -14.50
C LEU A 29 10.19 7.26 -14.47
N PRO A 30 10.89 6.95 -15.58
CA PRO A 30 11.73 5.77 -15.69
C PRO A 30 13.08 5.87 -14.96
N PHE A 31 13.42 7.02 -14.38
CA PHE A 31 14.78 7.31 -13.88
C PHE A 31 15.09 6.68 -12.52
N ALA A 32 14.08 6.31 -11.73
CA ALA A 32 14.29 5.79 -10.38
C ALA A 32 14.67 4.30 -10.38
N PRO A 33 15.77 3.91 -9.69
CA PRO A 33 16.20 2.53 -9.63
C PRO A 33 15.22 1.67 -8.82
N VAL A 34 15.13 0.38 -9.16
CA VAL A 34 14.26 -0.62 -8.50
C VAL A 34 14.38 -0.64 -6.98
N PRO A 35 15.59 -0.67 -6.35
CA PRO A 35 15.69 -0.67 -4.89
C PRO A 35 15.11 0.59 -4.23
N LEU A 36 15.25 1.75 -4.87
CA LEU A 36 14.65 3.00 -4.36
C LEU A 36 13.13 2.94 -4.42
N ARG A 37 12.56 2.45 -5.53
CA ARG A 37 11.11 2.24 -5.67
C ARG A 37 10.58 1.28 -4.60
N ALA A 38 11.28 0.18 -4.36
CA ALA A 38 10.89 -0.80 -3.33
C ALA A 38 10.91 -0.20 -1.91
N ALA A 39 11.91 0.63 -1.59
CA ALA A 39 12.02 1.29 -0.29
C ALA A 39 10.97 2.40 -0.09
N LEU A 40 10.67 3.18 -1.12
CA LEU A 40 9.74 4.30 -1.03
C LEU A 40 8.27 3.90 -1.17
N LEU A 41 7.97 2.77 -1.80
CA LEU A 41 6.59 2.29 -1.99
C LEU A 41 5.79 2.18 -0.68
N PRO A 42 6.27 1.50 0.38
CA PRO A 42 5.51 1.43 1.64
C PRO A 42 5.30 2.83 2.24
N ILE A 43 6.34 3.69 2.22
CA ILE A 43 6.25 5.06 2.73
C ILE A 43 5.16 5.82 1.97
N HIS A 44 5.17 5.76 0.63
CA HIS A 44 4.19 6.40 -0.23
C HIS A 44 2.76 5.89 0.06
N VAL A 45 2.56 4.58 0.25
CA VAL A 45 1.24 4.04 0.58
C VAL A 45 0.76 4.55 1.94
N TYR A 46 1.58 4.43 3.00
CA TYR A 46 1.19 4.85 4.35
C TYR A 46 0.97 6.36 4.45
N SER A 47 1.85 7.17 3.87
CA SER A 47 1.70 8.62 3.85
C SER A 47 0.45 9.03 3.07
N GLY A 48 0.15 8.39 1.94
CA GLY A 48 -1.05 8.66 1.15
C GLY A 48 -2.35 8.42 1.94
N LEU A 49 -2.45 7.28 2.63
CA LEU A 49 -3.61 6.98 3.49
C LEU A 49 -3.71 7.95 4.67
N THR A 50 -2.58 8.31 5.28
CA THR A 50 -2.54 9.26 6.40
C THR A 50 -2.94 10.67 5.98
N ILE A 51 -2.47 11.14 4.82
CA ILE A 51 -2.86 12.44 4.25
C ILE A 51 -4.35 12.43 3.94
N PHE A 52 -4.87 11.36 3.33
CA PHE A 52 -6.30 11.23 3.05
C PHE A 52 -7.16 11.34 4.32
N ALA A 53 -6.82 10.61 5.38
CA ALA A 53 -7.52 10.70 6.66
C ALA A 53 -7.43 12.10 7.28
N THR A 54 -6.25 12.73 7.22
CA THR A 54 -6.03 14.11 7.69
C THR A 54 -6.88 15.12 6.93
N VAL A 55 -7.04 14.97 5.62
CA VAL A 55 -7.89 15.85 4.79
C VAL A 55 -9.37 15.71 5.19
N ILE A 56 -9.86 14.49 5.45
CA ILE A 56 -11.23 14.28 5.95
C ILE A 56 -11.40 14.98 7.31
N ALA A 57 -10.48 14.77 8.25
CA ALA A 57 -10.52 15.44 9.56
C ALA A 57 -10.51 16.97 9.42
N THR A 58 -9.68 17.50 8.51
CA THR A 58 -9.59 18.93 8.20
C THR A 58 -10.91 19.46 7.66
N ALA A 59 -11.54 18.74 6.72
CA ALA A 59 -12.83 19.13 6.16
C ALA A 59 -13.92 19.19 7.25
N LEU A 60 -13.97 18.20 8.15
CA LEU A 60 -14.92 18.18 9.28
C LEU A 60 -14.70 19.35 10.25
N MET A 61 -13.44 19.68 10.57
CA MET A 61 -13.12 20.87 11.36
C MET A 61 -13.60 22.15 10.65
N GLY A 62 -13.36 22.29 9.35
CA GLY A 62 -13.77 23.46 8.58
C GLY A 62 -15.29 23.62 8.48
N ILE A 63 -16.01 22.50 8.27
CA ILE A 63 -17.48 22.46 8.33
C ILE A 63 -17.97 22.94 9.69
N THR A 64 -17.39 22.41 10.78
CA THR A 64 -17.79 22.74 12.15
C THR A 64 -17.52 24.22 12.46
N GLU A 65 -16.32 24.73 12.13
CA GLU A 65 -15.97 26.15 12.27
C GLU A 65 -16.96 27.03 11.49
N LYS A 66 -17.28 26.66 10.25
CA LYS A 66 -18.18 27.43 9.39
C LYS A 66 -19.62 27.46 9.94
N LEU A 67 -20.13 26.34 10.44
CA LEU A 67 -21.46 26.26 11.04
C LEU A 67 -21.55 27.12 12.30
N ILE A 68 -20.57 27.02 13.21
CA ILE A 68 -20.53 27.80 14.46
C ILE A 68 -20.49 29.30 14.17
N PHE A 69 -19.71 29.73 13.17
CA PHE A 69 -19.57 31.16 12.86
C PHE A 69 -20.72 31.75 12.06
N SER A 70 -21.40 30.94 11.23
CA SER A 70 -22.44 31.43 10.32
C SER A 70 -23.83 31.37 10.93
N LEU A 71 -24.16 30.30 11.67
CA LEU A 71 -25.50 30.10 12.23
C LEU A 71 -25.61 30.73 13.62
N LYS A 72 -25.92 32.03 13.65
CA LYS A 72 -26.14 32.79 14.90
C LYS A 72 -27.62 32.98 15.25
N SER A 73 -28.51 33.04 14.26
CA SER A 73 -29.95 33.27 14.47
C SER A 73 -30.78 32.70 13.30
N PRO A 74 -31.39 31.52 13.46
CA PRO A 74 -31.29 30.62 14.61
C PRO A 74 -29.86 30.13 14.84
N ALA A 75 -29.49 29.93 16.11
CA ALA A 75 -28.16 29.45 16.47
C ALA A 75 -27.95 27.99 16.00
N TYR A 76 -26.70 27.60 15.73
CA TYR A 76 -26.35 26.22 15.36
C TYR A 76 -26.92 25.17 16.32
N SER A 77 -26.91 25.46 17.64
CA SER A 77 -27.46 24.57 18.67
C SER A 77 -28.97 24.34 18.55
N ALA A 78 -29.71 25.24 17.91
CA ALA A 78 -31.14 25.06 17.62
C ALA A 78 -31.38 24.10 16.44
N SER A 79 -30.31 23.57 15.84
CA SER A 79 -30.36 22.60 14.73
C SER A 79 -31.28 23.06 13.58
N PRO A 80 -31.08 24.27 13.02
CA PRO A 80 -31.86 24.69 11.85
C PRO A 80 -31.61 23.73 10.67
N PRO A 81 -32.49 23.71 9.64
CA PRO A 81 -32.38 22.77 8.54
C PRO A 81 -31.00 22.74 7.86
N GLU A 82 -30.34 23.90 7.74
CA GLU A 82 -28.96 24.01 7.22
C GLU A 82 -27.95 23.24 8.09
N ALA A 83 -28.04 23.34 9.42
CA ALA A 83 -27.18 22.61 10.35
C ALA A 83 -27.31 21.09 10.17
N THR A 84 -28.55 20.60 10.11
CA THR A 84 -28.82 19.17 9.92
C THR A 84 -28.28 18.69 8.57
N PHE A 85 -28.54 19.43 7.50
CA PHE A 85 -28.06 19.09 6.15
C PHE A 85 -26.52 18.99 6.10
N VAL A 86 -25.82 19.99 6.63
CA VAL A 86 -24.36 20.03 6.61
C VAL A 86 -23.74 18.99 7.57
N ASN A 87 -24.38 18.69 8.69
CA ASN A 87 -23.97 17.57 9.55
C ASN A 87 -24.14 16.22 8.86
N CYS A 88 -25.22 16.02 8.11
CA CYS A 88 -25.37 14.83 7.26
C CYS A 88 -24.23 14.76 6.23
N LEU A 89 -23.87 15.86 5.56
CA LEU A 89 -22.72 15.91 4.65
C LEU A 89 -21.41 15.50 5.37
N GLY A 90 -21.18 15.98 6.59
CA GLY A 90 -20.04 15.57 7.41
C GLY A 90 -20.03 14.07 7.69
N LEU A 91 -21.19 13.47 8.02
CA LEU A 91 -21.31 12.03 8.21
C LEU A 91 -21.04 11.25 6.91
N LEU A 92 -21.56 11.72 5.77
CA LEU A 92 -21.27 11.12 4.47
C LEU A 92 -19.77 11.13 4.16
N LEU A 93 -19.05 12.21 4.49
CA LEU A 93 -17.59 12.28 4.33
C LEU A 93 -16.86 11.25 5.20
N VAL A 94 -17.31 11.03 6.44
CA VAL A 94 -16.74 10.00 7.33
C VAL A 94 -16.97 8.61 6.76
N ILE A 95 -18.21 8.31 6.33
CA ILE A 95 -18.55 7.01 5.74
C ILE A 95 -17.72 6.77 4.46
N PHE A 96 -17.62 7.78 3.59
CA PHE A 96 -16.77 7.72 2.40
C PHE A 96 -15.31 7.44 2.76
N GLY A 97 -14.76 8.19 3.72
CA GLY A 97 -13.38 8.00 4.18
C GLY A 97 -13.13 6.59 4.72
N ALA A 98 -14.04 6.09 5.56
CA ALA A 98 -13.96 4.74 6.12
C ALA A 98 -14.01 3.65 5.04
N LEU A 99 -14.90 3.79 4.05
CA LEU A 99 -15.00 2.85 2.92
C LEU A 99 -13.72 2.83 2.08
N ILE A 100 -13.18 4.00 1.74
CA ILE A 100 -11.92 4.09 0.97
C ILE A 100 -10.76 3.44 1.75
N LEU A 101 -10.61 3.77 3.03
CA LEU A 101 -9.54 3.20 3.87
C LEU A 101 -9.68 1.67 4.02
N TRP A 102 -10.91 1.19 4.20
CA TRP A 102 -11.21 -0.24 4.25
C TRP A 102 -10.81 -0.93 2.95
N MET A 103 -11.24 -0.40 1.81
CA MET A 103 -10.92 -0.96 0.49
C MET A 103 -9.42 -0.97 0.23
N ALA A 104 -8.73 0.14 0.50
CA ALA A 104 -7.30 0.27 0.28
C ALA A 104 -6.46 -0.65 1.18
N SER A 105 -7.00 -1.06 2.33
CA SER A 105 -6.31 -1.93 3.30
C SER A 105 -6.53 -3.42 3.04
N ARG A 106 -7.33 -3.82 2.03
CA ARG A 106 -7.56 -5.24 1.71
C ARG A 106 -6.43 -5.81 0.85
N PRO A 107 -5.62 -6.76 1.37
CA PRO A 107 -4.53 -7.37 0.58
C PRO A 107 -5.05 -8.12 -0.66
N HIS A 108 -6.22 -8.75 -0.55
CA HIS A 108 -6.85 -9.50 -1.64
C HIS A 108 -7.39 -8.63 -2.79
N TRP A 109 -7.56 -7.32 -2.57
CA TRP A 109 -7.98 -6.37 -3.61
C TRP A 109 -6.80 -5.61 -4.22
N LYS A 110 -5.59 -5.87 -3.74
CA LYS A 110 -4.38 -5.29 -4.29
C LYS A 110 -4.17 -5.82 -5.71
N ARG A 111 -3.78 -4.93 -6.64
CA ARG A 111 -3.37 -5.32 -7.99
C ARG A 111 -2.31 -6.43 -7.91
N PRO A 112 -2.48 -7.57 -8.61
CA PRO A 112 -1.47 -8.61 -8.68
C PRO A 112 -0.14 -8.03 -9.16
N PRO A 113 1.00 -8.51 -8.62
CA PRO A 113 2.30 -8.11 -9.14
C PRO A 113 2.35 -8.40 -10.64
N GLU A 114 2.86 -7.46 -11.43
CA GLU A 114 3.17 -7.73 -12.84
C GLU A 114 4.15 -8.90 -12.88
N GLU A 115 3.79 -9.99 -13.55
CA GLU A 115 4.77 -11.02 -13.91
C GLU A 115 5.76 -10.35 -14.84
N ASN A 116 6.93 -9.99 -14.33
CA ASN A 116 8.07 -9.64 -15.18
C ASN A 116 8.19 -10.76 -16.20
N VAL A 117 8.03 -10.42 -17.49
CA VAL A 117 8.18 -11.31 -18.64
C VAL A 117 9.26 -12.35 -18.37
N LYS A 118 8.86 -13.50 -17.84
CA LYS A 118 9.63 -14.72 -18.01
C LYS A 118 9.40 -15.08 -19.46
N VAL A 119 10.49 -15.45 -20.13
CA VAL A 119 10.55 -15.91 -21.53
C VAL A 119 10.79 -14.81 -22.57
N LEU A 120 11.93 -14.11 -22.46
CA LEU A 120 12.90 -14.20 -23.55
C LEU A 120 14.05 -15.08 -23.06
N ARG A 121 13.78 -16.37 -22.84
CA ARG A 121 14.83 -17.36 -23.01
C ARG A 121 15.06 -17.39 -24.52
N PRO A 122 16.27 -17.16 -25.04
CA PRO A 122 16.63 -17.74 -26.31
C PRO A 122 16.56 -19.25 -26.07
N THR A 123 15.43 -19.87 -26.41
CA THR A 123 15.37 -21.31 -26.55
C THR A 123 16.32 -21.60 -27.70
N GLY A 124 17.55 -21.99 -27.37
CA GLY A 124 18.52 -22.46 -28.34
C GLY A 124 17.89 -23.61 -29.10
N GLU A 125 17.61 -23.37 -30.37
CA GLU A 125 17.38 -24.42 -31.34
C GLU A 125 18.61 -25.32 -31.31
N THR A 126 18.38 -26.60 -31.06
CA THR A 126 19.41 -27.64 -31.14
C THR A 126 19.33 -28.22 -32.55
N PRO A 127 20.38 -28.16 -33.39
CA PRO A 127 20.58 -29.13 -34.45
C PRO A 127 21.40 -30.29 -33.90
N GLU A 128 20.83 -31.47 -34.07
CA GLU A 128 21.41 -32.78 -33.84
C GLU A 128 22.71 -32.97 -34.67
N GLY A 129 23.78 -33.53 -34.06
CA GLY A 129 24.86 -34.17 -34.82
C GLY A 129 26.30 -33.95 -34.34
N THR A 130 26.87 -35.04 -33.79
CA THR A 130 28.28 -35.49 -33.93
C THR A 130 29.35 -34.99 -32.94
N GLU A 131 29.69 -35.92 -32.02
CA GLU A 131 30.98 -36.30 -31.41
C GLU A 131 32.23 -35.38 -31.55
N ALA A 132 32.85 -35.03 -30.40
CA ALA A 132 34.29 -35.24 -30.12
C ALA A 132 34.71 -34.72 -28.71
N GLU A 133 35.16 -35.66 -27.87
CA GLU A 133 36.28 -35.63 -26.91
C GLU A 133 36.82 -34.28 -26.34
N SER A 134 36.80 -34.12 -25.00
CA SER A 134 38.00 -34.20 -24.13
C SER A 134 37.86 -33.47 -22.77
N THR A 135 38.53 -34.05 -21.77
CA THR A 135 39.15 -33.44 -20.59
C THR A 135 38.29 -33.14 -19.34
N MET A 136 38.78 -33.68 -18.22
CA MET A 136 38.29 -33.61 -16.85
C MET A 136 38.21 -32.18 -16.28
N THR A 137 37.32 -31.92 -15.32
CA THR A 137 37.67 -31.60 -13.91
C THR A 137 36.44 -31.29 -13.03
N ASP A 138 36.38 -32.02 -11.92
CA ASP A 138 36.05 -31.68 -10.53
C ASP A 138 35.03 -30.58 -10.13
N GLY A 139 34.20 -30.90 -9.13
CA GLY A 139 33.56 -29.92 -8.24
C GLY A 139 32.02 -29.80 -8.30
N THR A 140 31.24 -30.78 -7.85
CA THR A 140 29.79 -30.57 -7.57
C THR A 140 29.30 -31.41 -6.39
N ASN A 141 29.62 -30.99 -5.16
CA ASN A 141 29.00 -31.56 -3.95
C ASN A 141 28.38 -30.51 -3.00
N ALA A 142 28.52 -29.19 -3.26
CA ALA A 142 27.96 -28.15 -2.39
C ALA A 142 26.49 -27.76 -2.72
N ASP A 143 26.08 -27.75 -3.99
CA ASP A 143 24.72 -27.30 -4.38
C ASP A 143 23.61 -28.29 -3.96
N LYS A 144 23.96 -29.56 -3.73
CA LYS A 144 22.99 -30.60 -3.37
C LYS A 144 22.65 -30.58 -1.87
N SER A 145 23.56 -30.13 -0.99
CA SER A 145 23.28 -30.02 0.45
C SER A 145 22.29 -28.89 0.75
N ASP A 146 22.47 -27.74 0.09
CA ASP A 146 21.68 -26.54 0.39
C ASP A 146 20.22 -26.69 -0.04
N LYS A 147 19.98 -27.33 -1.19
CA LYS A 147 18.62 -27.67 -1.65
C LYS A 147 17.92 -28.65 -0.71
N ARG A 148 18.66 -29.61 -0.15
CA ARG A 148 18.11 -30.62 0.77
C ARG A 148 17.74 -29.99 2.12
N ILE A 149 18.59 -29.10 2.65
CA ILE A 149 18.33 -28.36 3.89
C ILE A 149 17.12 -27.43 3.75
N ASN A 150 17.00 -26.72 2.62
CA ASN A 150 15.84 -25.85 2.37
C ASN A 150 14.53 -26.66 2.29
N SER A 151 14.55 -27.81 1.62
CA SER A 151 13.38 -28.69 1.52
C SER A 151 12.92 -29.27 2.86
N GLU A 152 13.86 -29.64 3.75
CA GLU A 152 13.53 -30.14 5.09
C GLU A 152 13.00 -29.02 6.01
N ALA A 153 13.56 -27.81 5.90
CA ALA A 153 13.08 -26.64 6.65
C ALA A 153 11.63 -26.27 6.26
N ALA A 154 11.33 -26.26 4.95
CA ALA A 154 9.98 -26.00 4.45
C ALA A 154 8.98 -27.08 4.90
N ARG A 155 9.39 -28.36 4.93
CA ARG A 155 8.53 -29.46 5.41
C ARG A 155 8.21 -29.34 6.91
N LYS A 156 9.18 -28.94 7.73
CA LYS A 156 8.98 -28.74 9.19
C LYS A 156 8.07 -27.54 9.50
N GLN A 157 8.09 -26.49 8.68
CA GLN A 157 7.22 -25.33 8.87
C GLN A 157 5.76 -25.64 8.56
N ASN A 158 5.49 -26.44 7.52
CA ASN A 158 4.13 -26.87 7.18
C ASN A 158 3.53 -27.79 8.26
N LEU A 159 4.32 -28.73 8.80
CA LEU A 159 3.86 -29.59 9.90
C LEU A 159 3.52 -28.80 11.19
N LYS A 160 4.26 -27.73 11.50
CA LYS A 160 3.95 -26.86 12.65
C LYS A 160 2.66 -26.05 12.48
N LEU A 161 2.29 -25.70 11.24
CA LEU A 161 1.04 -24.98 10.94
C LEU A 161 -0.17 -25.89 11.11
N ASP A 162 -0.06 -27.15 10.68
CA ASP A 162 -1.13 -28.14 10.84
C ASP A 162 -1.37 -28.50 12.32
N GLU A 163 -0.31 -28.64 13.11
CA GLU A 163 -0.41 -28.91 14.55
C GLU A 163 -1.00 -27.71 15.34
N ALA A 164 -0.70 -26.48 14.92
CA ALA A 164 -1.29 -25.27 15.50
C ALA A 164 -2.77 -25.09 15.12
N GLY A 165 -3.16 -25.51 13.91
CA GLY A 165 -4.55 -25.51 13.45
C GLY A 165 -5.42 -26.53 14.18
N GLN A 166 -4.89 -27.73 14.43
CA GLN A 166 -5.62 -28.77 15.16
C GLN A 166 -5.79 -28.45 16.65
N ARG A 167 -4.85 -27.74 17.30
CA ARG A 167 -4.97 -27.35 18.71
C ARG A 167 -5.97 -26.21 18.98
N SER A 168 -6.44 -25.51 17.96
CA SER A 168 -7.40 -24.40 18.12
C SER A 168 -8.87 -24.81 17.93
N THR A 169 -9.14 -26.10 17.69
CA THR A 169 -10.49 -26.63 17.42
C THR A 169 -10.97 -27.67 18.46
N MET A 170 -10.29 -27.79 19.60
CA MET A 170 -10.82 -28.42 20.81
C MET A 170 -11.08 -27.38 21.90
#